data_AF-A0A965LV14-F1
#
_entry.id   AF-A0A965LV14-F1
#
_cell.length_a   1.000
_cell.length_b   1.000
_cell.length_c   1.000
_cell.angle_alpha   90.00
_cell.angle_beta   90.00
_cell.angle_gamma   90.00
#
_symmetry.space_group_name_H-M   'P 1'
#
loop_
_entity.id
_entity.type
_entity.pdbx_description
1 polymer ?
#
loop_
_entity_poly.entity_id
_entity_poly.type
_entity_poly.pdbx_seq_one_letter_code
_entity_poly.pdbx_strand_id
1 'polypeptide(L)'
;SLAILSDPNTGIYSPGADQVAISTNGTGKLFVDSTGNIGLLAASPSAWSYGGNIAIPGGGRYIASTSDDIRFASNLYESDVARYSANGFAARYRISDGTHQWSIAATGTAGNAITLNEAMRITSGGLLGLGTSSPVSKLHVVQSLAGNDVTTGAALLMTTSTATNDRLNLNFSLTGNGDRARAGIGAVALDSTGGYNAGLAFYTRLANDGTQLATTDERMRIDSSGRVGIGTATPGSPLAIESNAGNQVKITYPSVASYYLNATSGGDFAINKDGTERARIDSSGRLLVGTSTATNNLRLDEKFAIVGTSASYPGMAITGYTGTATDYSPLIEIQRSRGTSDGSYTKVESGDCLGKIMFRGADGSSWASGAYIEAFVDGATSAGDLPTRLVFSTTADGASSPTTRMTIKNGGEVCIGTTDVHVANRNALENATTGQLTFRHSGTTAGRYNIVGMNSGSAFIVSDSSGGTGVQLAYSGTSWSTLSDERFKTDLEPIESGLSKVAALRALTGRLVTDPEDKRRSFLIAQDVDAVLPEAVDKTDPGALALSYTEVVPLLVAALKESKERIEQLEAKVAALESA
;
A
#
# COMPACT_ATOMS: atom_id res chain seq x y z
N SER A 1 13.69 106.81 -25.93
CA SER A 1 13.54 106.28 -24.56
C SER A 1 12.50 107.11 -23.84
N LEU A 2 11.69 106.49 -22.98
CA LEU A 2 10.80 107.18 -22.04
C LEU A 2 11.50 107.13 -20.67
N ALA A 3 12.05 108.25 -20.22
CA ALA A 3 12.76 108.37 -18.94
C ALA A 3 11.86 109.06 -17.89
N ILE A 4 11.98 108.67 -16.62
CA ILE A 4 11.23 109.30 -15.53
C ILE A 4 11.93 110.62 -15.14
N LEU A 5 11.19 111.74 -15.15
CA LEU A 5 11.75 113.05 -14.79
C LEU A 5 12.26 113.00 -13.35
N SER A 6 13.53 113.39 -13.12
CA SER A 6 14.32 113.27 -11.86
C SER A 6 14.98 111.92 -11.54
N ASP A 7 14.74 110.87 -12.34
CA ASP A 7 15.48 109.60 -12.24
C ASP A 7 16.01 109.18 -13.63
N PRO A 8 17.22 109.65 -14.03
CA PRO A 8 17.75 109.42 -15.37
C PRO A 8 18.13 107.96 -15.64
N ASN A 9 18.13 107.10 -14.62
CA ASN A 9 18.61 105.72 -14.73
C ASN A 9 17.47 104.68 -14.71
N THR A 10 16.22 105.13 -14.66
CA THR A 10 14.99 104.31 -14.70
C THR A 10 14.12 104.71 -15.90
N GLY A 11 13.70 103.74 -16.71
CA GLY A 11 12.84 104.02 -17.87
C GLY A 11 12.74 102.91 -18.91
N ILE A 12 12.05 103.19 -20.02
CA ILE A 12 11.91 102.30 -21.18
C ILE A 12 12.87 102.77 -22.28
N TYR A 13 13.71 101.87 -22.80
CA TYR A 13 14.69 102.17 -23.83
C TYR A 13 14.76 101.08 -24.90
N SER A 14 15.36 101.41 -26.05
CA SER A 14 15.66 100.44 -27.09
C SER A 14 17.13 100.02 -26.93
N PRO A 15 17.43 98.77 -26.57
CA PRO A 15 18.81 98.27 -26.43
C PRO A 15 19.46 97.89 -27.77
N GLY A 16 18.68 97.82 -28.86
CA GLY A 16 19.11 97.40 -30.19
C GLY A 16 17.95 97.45 -31.20
N ALA A 17 18.23 97.18 -32.48
CA ALA A 17 17.21 97.15 -33.53
C ALA A 17 16.11 96.13 -33.22
N ASP A 18 14.86 96.55 -33.31
CA ASP A 18 13.66 95.73 -33.03
C ASP A 18 13.60 95.16 -31.60
N GLN A 19 14.16 95.87 -30.61
CA GLN A 19 14.17 95.46 -29.20
C GLN A 19 13.61 96.55 -28.29
N VAL A 20 13.01 96.15 -27.16
CA VAL A 20 12.54 97.04 -26.09
C VAL A 20 13.00 96.54 -24.72
N ALA A 21 13.42 97.45 -23.85
CA ALA A 21 13.86 97.13 -22.49
C ALA A 21 13.35 98.14 -21.47
N ILE A 22 13.22 97.70 -20.22
CA ILE A 22 12.90 98.50 -19.04
C ILE A 22 14.10 98.45 -18.10
N SER A 23 14.62 99.59 -17.66
CA SER A 23 15.69 99.69 -16.65
C SER A 23 15.19 100.32 -15.35
N THR A 24 15.84 99.97 -14.24
CA THR A 24 15.78 100.68 -12.95
C THR A 24 17.18 100.76 -12.36
N ASN A 25 17.58 101.87 -11.73
CA ASN A 25 18.92 102.03 -11.16
C ASN A 25 20.05 101.76 -12.18
N GLY A 26 19.87 102.19 -13.42
CA GLY A 26 20.84 102.05 -14.51
C GLY A 26 21.03 100.63 -15.05
N THR A 27 20.29 99.65 -14.52
CA THR A 27 20.39 98.24 -14.91
C THR A 27 19.09 97.81 -15.58
N GLY A 28 19.17 97.15 -16.74
CA GLY A 28 17.99 96.57 -17.38
C GLY A 28 17.35 95.44 -16.57
N LYS A 29 16.02 95.47 -16.45
CA LYS A 29 15.19 94.58 -15.63
C LYS A 29 14.21 93.75 -16.45
N LEU A 30 13.81 94.23 -17.62
CA LEU A 30 13.01 93.48 -18.59
C LEU A 30 13.55 93.82 -19.98
N PHE A 31 13.71 92.82 -20.82
CA PHE A 31 14.22 92.91 -22.19
C PHE A 31 13.33 92.07 -23.09
N VAL A 32 12.96 92.61 -24.24
CA VAL A 32 12.30 91.87 -25.31
C VAL A 32 13.19 91.97 -26.54
N ASP A 33 13.62 90.83 -27.07
CA ASP A 33 14.46 90.77 -28.26
C ASP A 33 13.63 90.80 -29.57
N SER A 34 14.32 90.84 -30.72
CA SER A 34 13.70 90.89 -32.05
C SER A 34 12.92 89.63 -32.45
N THR A 35 13.03 88.56 -31.65
CA THR A 35 12.30 87.30 -31.83
C THR A 35 11.13 87.15 -30.85
N GLY A 36 10.89 88.15 -29.99
CA GLY A 36 9.81 88.17 -29.01
C GLY A 36 10.11 87.44 -27.70
N ASN A 37 11.36 87.03 -27.44
CA ASN A 37 11.72 86.45 -26.15
C ASN A 37 11.78 87.53 -25.08
N ILE A 38 11.27 87.22 -23.88
CA ILE A 38 11.26 88.14 -22.75
C ILE A 38 12.32 87.69 -21.73
N GLY A 39 13.36 88.50 -21.55
CA GLY A 39 14.33 88.35 -20.48
C GLY A 39 14.00 89.26 -19.29
N LEU A 40 13.86 88.72 -18.09
CA LEU A 40 13.90 89.53 -16.86
C LEU A 40 15.36 89.64 -16.40
N LEU A 41 15.79 90.70 -15.71
CA LEU A 41 17.06 90.90 -14.96
C LEU A 41 18.44 90.54 -15.62
N ALA A 42 18.55 90.25 -16.92
CA ALA A 42 19.82 89.92 -17.60
C ALA A 42 19.95 90.60 -18.98
N ALA A 43 21.17 91.00 -19.36
CA ALA A 43 21.45 91.65 -20.64
C ALA A 43 21.40 90.64 -21.80
N SER A 44 20.45 90.86 -22.72
CA SER A 44 20.28 90.23 -24.04
C SER A 44 20.09 88.68 -24.08
N PRO A 45 18.89 88.18 -24.42
CA PRO A 45 18.61 86.75 -24.66
C PRO A 45 19.23 86.18 -25.95
N SER A 46 20.48 86.47 -26.29
CA SER A 46 20.98 86.33 -27.67
C SER A 46 21.49 84.93 -28.10
N ALA A 47 20.85 83.83 -27.71
CA ALA A 47 21.17 82.49 -28.27
C ALA A 47 20.08 81.41 -28.08
N TRP A 48 18.80 81.77 -27.96
CA TRP A 48 17.75 80.81 -27.61
C TRP A 48 17.00 80.35 -28.88
N SER A 49 16.94 79.04 -29.12
CA SER A 49 16.48 78.46 -30.39
C SER A 49 14.96 78.19 -30.47
N TYR A 50 14.20 78.48 -29.42
CA TYR A 50 12.75 78.25 -29.35
C TYR A 50 12.01 79.59 -29.17
N GLY A 51 10.95 79.86 -29.92
CA GLY A 51 10.19 81.12 -29.80
C GLY A 51 9.30 81.18 -28.55
N GLY A 52 9.15 82.36 -27.96
CA GLY A 52 8.18 82.62 -26.88
C GLY A 52 8.65 82.32 -25.46
N ASN A 53 9.95 82.45 -25.17
CA ASN A 53 10.48 82.13 -23.85
C ASN A 53 10.37 83.29 -22.85
N ILE A 54 10.14 82.95 -21.58
CA ILE A 54 10.35 83.87 -20.43
C ILE A 54 11.55 83.39 -19.62
N ALA A 55 12.60 84.22 -19.56
CA ALA A 55 13.78 84.01 -18.72
C ALA A 55 13.58 84.64 -17.34
N ILE A 56 13.85 83.90 -16.26
CA ILE A 56 13.97 84.46 -14.91
C ILE A 56 15.41 84.23 -14.40
N PRO A 57 16.26 85.26 -14.28
CA PRO A 57 17.64 85.09 -13.82
C PRO A 57 17.76 84.71 -12.36
N GLY A 58 18.88 84.05 -12.03
CA GLY A 58 19.16 83.47 -10.72
C GLY A 58 19.20 81.94 -10.75
N GLY A 59 19.89 81.34 -11.74
CA GLY A 59 20.10 79.89 -11.83
C GLY A 59 19.24 79.13 -12.85
N GLY A 60 19.02 79.71 -14.05
CA GLY A 60 18.48 79.01 -15.23
C GLY A 60 17.07 78.45 -15.06
N ARG A 61 16.10 79.35 -14.88
CA ARG A 61 14.68 79.01 -14.91
C ARG A 61 14.11 79.55 -16.22
N TYR A 62 13.57 78.66 -17.05
CA TYR A 62 12.85 79.08 -18.26
C TYR A 62 11.52 78.36 -18.40
N ILE A 63 10.58 79.07 -19.02
CA ILE A 63 9.34 78.52 -19.56
C ILE A 63 9.44 78.66 -21.08
N ALA A 64 9.36 77.54 -21.77
CA ALA A 64 9.26 77.50 -23.24
C ALA A 64 7.96 76.81 -23.63
N SER A 65 7.27 77.32 -24.65
CA SER A 65 6.03 76.75 -25.15
C SER A 65 5.94 76.81 -26.67
N THR A 66 5.52 75.70 -27.28
CA THR A 66 5.01 75.63 -28.66
C THR A 66 3.58 75.08 -28.64
N SER A 67 3.00 74.75 -29.80
CA SER A 67 1.65 74.16 -29.89
C SER A 67 1.49 72.87 -29.08
N ASP A 68 2.54 72.03 -29.06
CA ASP A 68 2.47 70.66 -28.52
C ASP A 68 3.54 70.38 -27.48
N ASP A 69 4.33 71.40 -27.08
CA ASP A 69 5.44 71.25 -26.13
C ASP A 69 5.46 72.37 -25.09
N ILE A 70 5.51 72.02 -23.81
CA ILE A 70 5.69 72.95 -22.70
C ILE A 70 6.82 72.44 -21.81
N ARG A 71 7.80 73.30 -21.53
CA ARG A 71 8.97 72.97 -20.70
C ARG A 71 9.08 73.91 -19.50
N PHE A 72 9.28 73.30 -18.33
CA PHE A 72 9.66 73.97 -17.10
C PHE A 72 10.99 73.39 -16.65
N ALA A 73 12.01 74.23 -16.53
CA ALA A 73 13.35 73.74 -16.21
C ALA A 73 14.03 74.54 -15.12
N SER A 74 14.99 73.90 -14.46
CA SER A 74 15.85 74.50 -13.45
C SER A 74 17.30 74.17 -13.74
N ASN A 75 18.16 75.19 -13.56
CA ASN A 75 19.58 75.14 -13.81
C ASN A 75 19.98 74.61 -15.20
N LEU A 76 19.16 74.86 -16.23
CA LEU A 76 19.51 74.50 -17.60
C LEU A 76 18.93 75.47 -18.62
N TYR A 77 19.56 75.50 -19.78
CA TYR A 77 19.10 76.21 -20.97
C TYR A 77 19.35 75.34 -22.21
N GLU A 78 18.61 75.58 -23.29
CA GLU A 78 18.68 74.78 -24.53
C GLU A 78 18.99 75.69 -25.72
N SER A 79 20.10 75.41 -26.40
CA SER A 79 20.42 75.93 -27.74
C SER A 79 20.32 74.78 -28.77
N ASP A 80 21.44 74.18 -29.15
CA ASP A 80 21.61 72.93 -29.91
C ASP A 80 21.51 71.68 -29.02
N VAL A 81 21.96 71.78 -27.76
CA VAL A 81 21.89 70.74 -26.72
C VAL A 81 21.58 71.41 -25.38
N ALA A 82 20.93 70.69 -24.46
CA ALA A 82 20.73 71.16 -23.09
C ALA A 82 22.06 71.35 -22.36
N ARG A 83 22.25 72.50 -21.70
CA ARG A 83 23.48 72.87 -20.98
C ARG A 83 23.17 73.45 -19.59
N TYR A 84 24.09 73.28 -18.65
CA TYR A 84 23.95 73.82 -17.28
C TYR A 84 24.04 75.34 -17.29
N SER A 85 23.09 76.02 -16.66
CA SER A 85 23.15 77.48 -16.52
C SER A 85 24.06 77.96 -15.37
N ALA A 86 24.31 77.10 -14.39
CA ALA A 86 25.09 77.31 -13.18
C ALA A 86 25.61 75.96 -12.65
N ASN A 87 26.56 75.98 -11.72
CA ASN A 87 27.05 74.75 -11.07
C ASN A 87 25.97 74.12 -10.19
N GLY A 88 25.72 72.81 -10.32
CA GLY A 88 24.76 72.08 -9.49
C GLY A 88 23.86 71.13 -10.28
N PHE A 89 22.80 70.63 -9.63
CA PHE A 89 21.80 69.76 -10.25
C PHE A 89 20.97 70.51 -11.29
N ALA A 90 20.50 69.81 -12.30
CA ALA A 90 19.54 70.31 -13.28
C ALA A 90 18.35 69.36 -13.41
N ALA A 91 17.16 69.90 -13.65
CA ALA A 91 15.94 69.13 -13.83
C ALA A 91 14.97 69.81 -14.79
N ARG A 92 14.15 69.02 -15.47
CA ARG A 92 13.13 69.47 -16.42
C ARG A 92 11.83 68.69 -16.23
N TYR A 93 10.73 69.41 -16.23
CA TYR A 93 9.41 68.86 -16.51
C TYR A 93 8.98 69.30 -17.92
N ARG A 94 8.52 68.34 -18.74
CA ARG A 94 8.13 68.57 -20.11
C ARG A 94 6.79 67.89 -20.41
N ILE A 95 5.89 68.60 -21.07
CA ILE A 95 4.69 68.03 -21.68
C ILE A 95 4.92 68.09 -23.18
N SER A 96 4.99 66.95 -23.86
CA SER A 96 5.20 66.87 -25.33
C SER A 96 4.19 65.88 -25.91
N ASP A 97 3.37 66.30 -26.87
CA ASP A 97 2.35 65.47 -27.53
C ASP A 97 1.44 64.74 -26.52
N GLY A 98 1.02 65.46 -25.47
CA GLY A 98 0.19 64.91 -24.37
C GLY A 98 0.92 63.98 -23.40
N THR A 99 2.22 63.77 -23.57
CA THR A 99 3.04 62.96 -22.66
C THR A 99 3.77 63.84 -21.65
N HIS A 100 3.57 63.54 -20.37
CA HIS A 100 4.25 64.20 -19.25
C HIS A 100 5.57 63.50 -18.96
N GLN A 101 6.67 64.25 -18.84
CA GLN A 101 8.03 63.73 -18.64
C GLN A 101 8.73 64.51 -17.54
N TRP A 102 9.33 63.80 -16.59
CA TRP A 102 10.20 64.37 -15.58
C TRP A 102 11.61 63.83 -15.78
N SER A 103 12.55 64.73 -16.05
CA SER A 103 13.95 64.39 -16.29
C SER A 103 14.85 65.08 -15.27
N ILE A 104 15.88 64.35 -14.84
CA ILE A 104 16.91 64.83 -13.91
C ILE A 104 18.30 64.65 -14.53
N ALA A 105 19.25 65.43 -14.07
CA ALA A 105 20.66 65.25 -14.35
C ALA A 105 21.48 65.25 -13.06
N ALA A 106 22.67 64.65 -13.10
CA ALA A 106 23.64 64.76 -12.02
C ALA A 106 24.08 66.22 -11.80
N THR A 107 24.90 66.49 -10.79
CA THR A 107 25.51 67.82 -10.66
C THR A 107 26.47 68.07 -11.81
N GLY A 108 26.40 69.24 -12.44
CA GLY A 108 27.34 69.65 -13.47
C GLY A 108 27.92 71.03 -13.27
N THR A 109 28.83 71.41 -14.18
CA THR A 109 29.46 72.73 -14.24
C THR A 109 28.75 73.59 -15.28
N ALA A 110 28.57 74.88 -15.00
CA ALA A 110 27.95 75.84 -15.91
C ALA A 110 28.57 75.80 -17.31
N GLY A 111 27.74 75.86 -18.36
CA GLY A 111 28.14 75.82 -19.76
C GLY A 111 28.35 74.41 -20.35
N ASN A 112 28.52 73.38 -19.52
CA ASN A 112 28.67 72.00 -20.01
C ASN A 112 27.33 71.41 -20.48
N ALA A 113 27.39 70.49 -21.43
CA ALA A 113 26.23 69.72 -21.88
C ALA A 113 25.64 68.85 -20.76
N ILE A 114 24.31 68.71 -20.77
CA ILE A 114 23.54 67.90 -19.83
C ILE A 114 23.07 66.63 -20.52
N THR A 115 23.31 65.48 -19.88
CA THR A 115 22.57 64.25 -20.18
C THR A 115 21.37 64.17 -19.23
N LEU A 116 20.18 64.39 -19.77
CA LEU A 116 18.93 64.28 -19.02
C LEU A 116 18.47 62.82 -18.99
N ASN A 117 18.34 62.26 -17.79
CA ASN A 117 17.77 60.95 -17.54
C ASN A 117 16.30 61.09 -17.18
N GLU A 118 15.42 60.40 -17.90
CA GLU A 118 13.99 60.37 -17.60
C GLU A 118 13.74 59.51 -16.35
N ALA A 119 13.22 60.14 -15.29
CA ALA A 119 12.91 59.47 -14.04
C ALA A 119 11.46 58.97 -14.00
N MET A 120 10.53 59.75 -14.57
CA MET A 120 9.09 59.45 -14.59
C MET A 120 8.46 59.92 -15.90
N ARG A 121 7.44 59.21 -16.37
CA ARG A 121 6.60 59.59 -17.51
C ARG A 121 5.14 59.21 -17.29
N ILE A 122 4.20 60.02 -17.78
CA ILE A 122 2.82 59.61 -18.03
C ILE A 122 2.57 59.76 -19.53
N THR A 123 2.35 58.65 -20.24
CA THR A 123 2.08 58.68 -21.69
C THR A 123 0.73 59.33 -21.99
N SER A 124 0.51 59.76 -23.23
CA SER A 124 -0.81 60.23 -23.69
C SER A 124 -1.93 59.19 -23.54
N GLY A 125 -1.59 57.89 -23.45
CA GLY A 125 -2.50 56.80 -23.12
C GLY A 125 -2.76 56.59 -21.62
N GLY A 126 -2.18 57.42 -20.75
CA GLY A 126 -2.38 57.36 -19.29
C GLY A 126 -1.56 56.31 -18.56
N LEU A 127 -0.42 55.86 -19.11
CA LEU A 127 0.46 54.88 -18.47
C LEU A 127 1.59 55.60 -17.72
N LEU A 128 1.73 55.33 -16.42
CA LEU A 128 2.80 55.85 -15.57
C LEU A 128 4.05 54.94 -15.62
N GLY A 129 5.14 55.44 -16.19
CA GLY A 129 6.46 54.83 -16.16
C GLY A 129 7.36 55.46 -15.09
N LEU A 130 8.11 54.65 -14.35
CA LEU A 130 9.20 55.06 -13.48
C LEU A 130 10.47 54.33 -13.92
N GLY A 131 11.49 55.06 -14.35
CA GLY A 131 12.74 54.48 -14.88
C GLY A 131 12.61 53.80 -16.26
N THR A 132 11.51 54.02 -16.99
CA THR A 132 11.29 53.51 -18.35
C THR A 132 10.54 54.52 -19.22
N SER A 133 10.98 54.69 -20.47
CA SER A 133 10.33 55.56 -21.47
C SER A 133 9.19 54.88 -22.22
N SER A 134 9.02 53.56 -22.04
CA SER A 134 8.04 52.72 -22.75
C SER A 134 7.22 51.89 -21.75
N PRO A 135 6.38 52.52 -20.92
CA PRO A 135 5.50 51.80 -20.00
C PRO A 135 4.49 50.92 -20.76
N VAL A 136 4.36 49.65 -20.37
CA VAL A 136 3.43 48.68 -20.99
C VAL A 136 2.19 48.40 -20.14
N SER A 137 2.14 48.97 -18.93
CA SER A 137 1.07 48.82 -17.95
C SER A 137 0.75 50.18 -17.31
N LYS A 138 -0.41 50.31 -16.65
CA LYS A 138 -0.85 51.57 -16.00
C LYS A 138 0.20 52.13 -15.03
N LEU A 139 0.94 51.24 -14.36
CA LEU A 139 2.16 51.53 -13.62
C LEU A 139 3.24 50.55 -14.10
N HIS A 140 4.36 51.04 -14.63
CA HIS A 140 5.53 50.26 -15.03
C HIS A 140 6.76 50.85 -14.34
N VAL A 141 7.32 50.13 -13.37
CA VAL A 141 8.52 50.56 -12.66
C VAL A 141 9.68 49.68 -13.08
N VAL A 142 10.74 50.29 -13.62
CA VAL A 142 11.95 49.60 -14.09
C VAL A 142 13.15 50.10 -13.31
N GLN A 143 13.94 49.17 -12.80
CA GLN A 143 15.25 49.41 -12.24
C GLN A 143 16.23 48.49 -12.94
N SER A 144 17.36 49.04 -13.43
CA SER A 144 18.46 48.21 -13.94
C SER A 144 19.29 47.74 -12.74
N LEU A 145 19.32 46.43 -12.50
CA LEU A 145 20.09 45.80 -11.43
C LEU A 145 21.38 45.20 -12.00
N ALA A 146 22.51 45.44 -11.33
CA ALA A 146 23.75 44.71 -11.57
C ALA A 146 23.84 43.57 -10.53
N GLY A 147 23.61 42.32 -10.95
CA GLY A 147 23.70 41.14 -10.08
C GLY A 147 22.40 40.81 -9.32
N ASN A 148 22.32 39.56 -8.85
CA ASN A 148 21.16 38.95 -8.17
C ASN A 148 20.92 39.51 -6.74
N ASP A 149 20.93 40.83 -6.56
CA ASP A 149 20.76 41.45 -5.26
C ASP A 149 19.26 41.64 -4.93
N VAL A 150 18.78 40.94 -3.90
CA VAL A 150 17.35 40.86 -3.50
C VAL A 150 16.95 42.03 -2.58
N THR A 151 17.91 42.86 -2.13
CA THR A 151 17.69 43.92 -1.13
C THR A 151 17.13 45.23 -1.70
N THR A 152 17.15 45.43 -3.02
CA THR A 152 16.62 46.64 -3.66
C THR A 152 15.68 46.26 -4.80
N GLY A 153 14.38 46.17 -4.50
CA GLY A 153 13.33 45.93 -5.49
C GLY A 153 12.81 47.23 -6.11
N ALA A 154 12.44 47.19 -7.40
CA ALA A 154 11.88 48.31 -8.15
C ALA A 154 10.53 48.81 -7.59
N ALA A 155 9.78 47.96 -6.87
CA ALA A 155 8.57 48.33 -6.15
C ALA A 155 8.65 47.76 -4.72
N LEU A 156 8.81 48.64 -3.74
CA LEU A 156 8.96 48.28 -2.34
C LEU A 156 7.68 48.62 -1.59
N LEU A 157 6.92 47.59 -1.20
CA LEU A 157 5.82 47.74 -0.26
C LEU A 157 6.43 47.65 1.15
N MET A 158 6.09 48.58 2.04
CA MET A 158 6.55 48.57 3.43
C MET A 158 5.37 48.78 4.37
N THR A 159 5.42 48.15 5.53
CA THR A 159 4.56 48.47 6.67
C THR A 159 5.43 48.97 7.81
N THR A 160 4.92 49.88 8.64
CA THR A 160 5.64 50.46 9.78
C THR A 160 5.57 49.59 11.04
N SER A 161 4.81 48.50 11.01
CA SER A 161 4.61 47.59 12.15
C SER A 161 5.25 46.23 11.89
N THR A 162 6.01 45.75 12.88
CA THR A 162 6.72 44.46 12.88
C THR A 162 6.25 43.56 14.02
N ALA A 163 5.04 43.79 14.53
CA ALA A 163 4.47 42.92 15.54
C ALA A 163 4.19 41.54 14.94
N THR A 164 4.24 40.51 15.78
CA THR A 164 3.96 39.15 15.34
C THR A 164 2.57 39.08 14.72
N ASN A 165 2.45 38.41 13.57
CA ASN A 165 1.25 38.34 12.72
C ASN A 165 0.88 39.62 11.96
N ASP A 166 1.69 40.68 12.01
CA ASP A 166 1.55 41.77 11.06
C ASP A 166 1.85 41.31 9.64
N ARG A 167 1.16 41.93 8.70
CA ARG A 167 1.10 41.47 7.32
C ARG A 167 1.31 42.61 6.35
N LEU A 168 2.03 42.28 5.28
CA LEU A 168 2.17 43.14 4.11
C LEU A 168 1.72 42.33 2.88
N ASN A 169 0.57 42.69 2.33
CA ASN A 169 -0.08 41.91 1.28
C ASN A 169 -0.05 42.62 -0.08
N LEU A 170 0.22 41.84 -1.14
CA LEU A 170 -0.19 42.13 -2.50
C LEU A 170 -1.61 41.58 -2.69
N ASN A 171 -2.58 42.47 -2.85
CA ASN A 171 -4.00 42.13 -2.96
C ASN A 171 -4.44 42.10 -4.42
N PHE A 172 -5.16 41.04 -4.81
CA PHE A 172 -5.75 40.89 -6.13
C PHE A 172 -7.26 41.17 -6.07
N SER A 173 -7.66 42.35 -6.57
CA SER A 173 -9.05 42.82 -6.58
C SER A 173 -9.61 42.82 -8.01
N LEU A 174 -10.92 42.57 -8.14
CA LEU A 174 -11.67 42.76 -9.39
C LEU A 174 -12.66 43.90 -9.20
N THR A 175 -12.82 44.75 -10.22
CA THR A 175 -13.74 45.90 -10.19
C THR A 175 -15.21 45.46 -10.33
N GLY A 176 -16.13 46.23 -9.74
CA GLY A 176 -17.59 46.01 -9.88
C GLY A 176 -18.32 45.47 -8.65
N ASN A 177 -17.63 45.24 -7.53
CA ASN A 177 -18.27 44.88 -6.25
C ASN A 177 -17.44 45.37 -5.03
N GLY A 178 -17.42 46.68 -4.79
CA GLY A 178 -16.82 47.31 -3.60
C GLY A 178 -15.29 47.30 -3.50
N ASP A 179 -14.56 47.09 -4.60
CA ASP A 179 -13.08 47.10 -4.69
C ASP A 179 -12.36 46.23 -3.64
N ARG A 180 -12.92 45.06 -3.33
CA ARG A 180 -12.39 44.14 -2.32
C ARG A 180 -11.43 43.12 -2.92
N ALA A 181 -10.34 42.84 -2.22
CA ALA A 181 -9.41 41.77 -2.55
C ALA A 181 -10.13 40.42 -2.52
N ARG A 182 -9.95 39.61 -3.58
CA ARG A 182 -10.49 38.24 -3.67
C ARG A 182 -9.44 37.18 -3.32
N ALA A 183 -8.17 37.53 -3.52
CA ALA A 183 -7.01 36.73 -3.15
C ALA A 183 -5.85 37.67 -2.79
N GLY A 184 -4.83 37.12 -2.14
CA GLY A 184 -3.62 37.87 -1.85
C GLY A 184 -2.44 36.96 -1.54
N ILE A 185 -1.25 37.53 -1.65
CA ILE A 185 0.00 36.93 -1.21
C ILE A 185 0.69 37.96 -0.33
N GLY A 186 1.13 37.56 0.86
CA GLY A 186 1.74 38.51 1.78
C GLY A 186 2.80 37.94 2.68
N ALA A 187 3.77 38.78 3.00
CA ALA A 187 4.73 38.53 4.06
C ALA A 187 4.01 38.63 5.41
N VAL A 188 4.32 37.71 6.32
CA VAL A 188 3.77 37.67 7.68
C VAL A 188 4.93 37.69 8.66
N ALA A 189 4.98 38.68 9.54
CA ALA A 189 5.96 38.73 10.62
C ALA A 189 5.73 37.56 11.60
N LEU A 190 6.77 36.77 11.89
CA LEU A 190 6.68 35.58 12.75
C LEU A 190 7.29 35.78 14.15
N ASP A 191 8.05 36.85 14.35
CA ASP A 191 8.54 37.27 15.66
C ASP A 191 8.11 38.72 15.94
N SER A 192 8.33 39.21 17.15
CA SER A 192 8.15 40.62 17.47
C SER A 192 9.46 41.17 18.01
N THR A 193 9.89 42.27 17.40
CA THR A 193 11.03 43.12 17.79
C THR A 193 12.42 42.53 17.51
N GLY A 194 13.02 42.94 16.38
CA GLY A 194 14.44 42.78 16.08
C GLY A 194 14.82 41.60 15.17
N GLY A 195 13.89 40.66 14.95
CA GLY A 195 14.04 39.59 13.96
C GLY A 195 13.51 39.99 12.58
N TYR A 196 14.09 39.40 11.54
CA TYR A 196 13.63 39.55 10.15
C TYR A 196 12.87 38.30 9.68
N ASN A 197 12.44 37.42 10.61
CA ASN A 197 11.78 36.18 10.25
C ASN A 197 10.37 36.47 9.77
N ALA A 198 10.14 36.21 8.49
CA ALA A 198 8.83 36.29 7.88
C ALA A 198 8.44 34.96 7.26
N GLY A 199 7.15 34.67 7.29
CA GLY A 199 6.54 33.65 6.44
C GLY A 199 5.90 34.28 5.21
N LEU A 200 5.59 33.46 4.21
CA LEU A 200 4.80 33.84 3.05
C LEU A 200 3.43 33.16 3.13
N ALA A 201 2.36 33.94 3.15
CA ALA A 201 1.00 33.43 3.25
C ALA A 201 0.21 33.69 1.97
N PHE A 202 -0.63 32.72 1.62
CA PHE A 202 -1.54 32.75 0.47
C PHE A 202 -2.97 32.73 0.98
N TYR A 203 -3.76 33.66 0.46
CA TYR A 203 -5.15 33.86 0.88
C TYR A 203 -6.08 33.69 -0.31
N THR A 204 -7.15 32.92 -0.12
CA THR A 204 -8.28 32.88 -1.06
C THR A 204 -9.57 32.96 -0.28
N ARG A 205 -10.45 33.85 -0.71
CA ARG A 205 -11.73 34.05 -0.05
C ARG A 205 -12.61 32.79 -0.16
N LEU A 206 -13.11 32.29 0.98
CA LEU A 206 -13.92 31.06 1.00
C LEU A 206 -15.41 31.31 0.66
N ALA A 207 -15.93 32.48 1.00
CA ALA A 207 -17.38 32.72 1.04
C ALA A 207 -17.78 34.04 0.37
N ASN A 208 -18.99 34.06 -0.20
CA ASN A 208 -19.68 35.28 -0.62
C ASN A 208 -20.33 35.95 0.61
N ASP A 209 -19.51 36.31 1.58
CA ASP A 209 -19.92 36.82 2.89
C ASP A 209 -19.85 38.36 3.00
N GLY A 210 -19.44 39.04 1.94
CA GLY A 210 -19.38 40.51 1.91
C GLY A 210 -18.36 41.15 2.89
N THR A 211 -17.45 40.40 3.49
CA THR A 211 -16.34 40.89 4.34
C THR A 211 -15.09 41.27 3.52
N GLN A 212 -14.03 41.76 4.15
CA GLN A 212 -12.72 41.93 3.54
C GLN A 212 -11.90 40.64 3.67
N LEU A 213 -10.88 40.45 2.81
CA LEU A 213 -9.95 39.33 2.92
C LEU A 213 -9.32 39.32 4.32
N ALA A 214 -9.53 38.25 5.07
CA ALA A 214 -9.16 38.17 6.48
C ALA A 214 -8.09 37.10 6.73
N THR A 215 -7.55 37.07 7.95
CA THR A 215 -6.57 36.04 8.36
C THR A 215 -7.18 34.63 8.37
N THR A 216 -8.50 34.53 8.54
CA THR A 216 -9.27 33.29 8.40
C THR A 216 -9.35 32.78 6.95
N ASP A 217 -8.99 33.61 5.97
CA ASP A 217 -8.92 33.23 4.56
C ASP A 217 -7.58 32.65 4.12
N GLU A 218 -6.63 32.49 5.05
CA GLU A 218 -5.36 31.85 4.77
C GLU A 218 -5.56 30.38 4.37
N ARG A 219 -4.85 29.94 3.32
CA ARG A 219 -4.92 28.56 2.80
C ARG A 219 -3.58 27.86 2.80
N MET A 220 -2.51 28.59 2.56
CA MET A 220 -1.17 28.05 2.53
C MET A 220 -0.21 29.04 3.17
N ARG A 221 0.76 28.52 3.91
CA ARG A 221 1.86 29.27 4.49
C ARG A 221 3.19 28.59 4.21
N ILE A 222 4.20 29.37 3.88
CA ILE A 222 5.60 28.96 3.98
C ILE A 222 6.17 29.68 5.20
N ASP A 223 6.66 28.95 6.21
CA ASP A 223 7.25 29.58 7.39
C ASP A 223 8.71 30.02 7.13
N SER A 224 9.32 30.71 8.10
CA SER A 224 10.72 31.18 7.98
C SER A 224 11.75 30.04 7.94
N SER A 225 11.35 28.80 8.24
CA SER A 225 12.20 27.60 8.12
C SER A 225 12.03 26.89 6.78
N GLY A 226 11.16 27.39 5.89
CA GLY A 226 10.89 26.83 4.57
C GLY A 226 9.85 25.70 4.56
N ARG A 227 9.14 25.46 5.66
CA ARG A 227 8.09 24.43 5.73
C ARG A 227 6.79 24.97 5.16
N VAL A 228 6.08 24.12 4.42
CA VAL A 228 4.80 24.45 3.77
C VAL A 228 3.64 23.89 4.58
N GLY A 229 2.77 24.76 5.09
CA GLY A 229 1.46 24.39 5.64
C GLY A 229 0.36 24.64 4.62
N ILE A 230 -0.54 23.67 4.44
CA ILE A 230 -1.83 23.83 3.73
C ILE A 230 -2.93 23.59 4.75
N GLY A 231 -3.73 24.61 5.03
CA GLY A 231 -4.75 24.58 6.09
C GLY A 231 -4.20 24.71 7.52
N THR A 232 -2.89 24.92 7.69
CA THR A 232 -2.23 25.22 8.98
C THR A 232 -1.24 26.36 8.87
N ALA A 233 -1.20 27.23 9.88
CA ALA A 233 -0.24 28.33 9.98
C ALA A 233 1.05 27.94 10.72
N THR A 234 1.11 26.74 11.31
CA THR A 234 2.25 26.26 12.10
C THR A 234 2.65 24.86 11.64
N PRO A 235 3.20 24.70 10.42
CA PRO A 235 3.52 23.38 9.88
C PRO A 235 4.55 22.66 10.77
N GLY A 236 4.21 21.48 11.27
CA GLY A 236 5.10 20.65 12.10
C GLY A 236 6.21 19.94 11.31
N SER A 237 6.05 19.80 10.00
CA SER A 237 6.91 19.05 9.08
C SER A 237 7.19 19.86 7.80
N PRO A 238 8.15 19.46 6.92
CA PRO A 238 8.41 20.15 5.65
C PRO A 238 7.18 20.42 4.77
N LEU A 239 6.20 19.52 4.80
CA LEU A 239 4.88 19.72 4.21
C LEU A 239 3.82 19.19 5.19
N ALA A 240 3.02 20.10 5.75
CA ALA A 240 1.88 19.79 6.60
C ALA A 240 0.59 20.14 5.86
N ILE A 241 -0.35 19.18 5.80
CA ILE A 241 -1.69 19.38 5.25
C ILE A 241 -2.66 19.09 6.38
N GLU A 242 -3.43 20.09 6.83
CA GLU A 242 -4.34 19.98 7.98
C GLU A 242 -5.73 20.53 7.64
N SER A 243 -6.77 19.79 8.01
CA SER A 243 -8.16 20.08 7.70
C SER A 243 -9.07 19.33 8.67
N ASN A 244 -10.14 20.00 9.13
CA ASN A 244 -11.16 19.38 9.98
C ASN A 244 -12.14 18.50 9.20
N ALA A 245 -12.05 18.47 7.86
CA ALA A 245 -12.90 17.68 6.96
C ALA A 245 -12.18 16.45 6.38
N GLY A 246 -11.02 16.10 6.94
CA GLY A 246 -10.13 15.05 6.44
C GLY A 246 -9.06 15.61 5.51
N ASN A 247 -7.83 15.11 5.65
CA ASN A 247 -6.71 15.50 4.79
C ASN A 247 -6.66 14.50 3.64
N GLN A 248 -6.77 14.98 2.39
CA GLN A 248 -6.66 14.14 1.21
C GLN A 248 -5.56 14.66 0.29
N VAL A 249 -4.63 13.78 -0.07
CA VAL A 249 -3.73 14.00 -1.21
C VAL A 249 -4.29 13.19 -2.37
N LYS A 250 -4.85 13.90 -3.36
CA LYS A 250 -5.39 13.30 -4.58
C LYS A 250 -4.25 13.07 -5.57
N ILE A 251 -4.02 11.81 -5.93
CA ILE A 251 -3.09 11.41 -6.99
C ILE A 251 -3.94 11.00 -8.20
N THR A 252 -3.86 11.78 -9.27
CA THR A 252 -4.68 11.60 -10.48
C THR A 252 -3.79 11.28 -11.67
N TYR A 253 -4.16 10.26 -12.44
CA TYR A 253 -3.77 10.14 -13.83
C TYR A 253 -4.92 10.70 -14.69
N PRO A 254 -4.68 11.64 -15.63
CA PRO A 254 -5.74 12.15 -16.50
C PRO A 254 -6.46 10.97 -17.18
N SER A 255 -7.79 10.99 -17.24
CA SER A 255 -8.66 9.94 -17.83
C SER A 255 -8.80 8.60 -17.08
N VAL A 256 -8.23 8.46 -15.87
CA VAL A 256 -8.39 7.25 -15.03
C VAL A 256 -8.98 7.61 -13.66
N ALA A 257 -9.40 6.57 -12.91
CA ALA A 257 -9.78 6.66 -11.51
C ALA A 257 -8.75 7.42 -10.66
N SER A 258 -9.24 8.23 -9.72
CA SER A 258 -8.39 8.96 -8.79
C SER A 258 -8.11 8.11 -7.56
N TYR A 259 -6.86 8.08 -7.13
CA TYR A 259 -6.49 7.54 -5.82
C TYR A 259 -6.32 8.68 -4.83
N TYR A 260 -6.80 8.47 -3.61
CA TYR A 260 -6.63 9.40 -2.51
C TYR A 260 -5.85 8.71 -1.40
N LEU A 261 -4.80 9.36 -0.93
CA LEU A 261 -4.16 9.05 0.35
C LEU A 261 -4.78 9.96 1.39
N ASN A 262 -5.35 9.41 2.45
CA ASN A 262 -6.04 10.21 3.45
C ASN A 262 -5.82 9.73 4.87
N ALA A 263 -5.71 10.70 5.78
CA ALA A 263 -5.88 10.47 7.19
C ALA A 263 -7.38 10.56 7.53
N THR A 264 -7.93 9.57 8.23
CA THR A 264 -9.32 9.60 8.71
C THR A 264 -9.39 10.33 10.06
N SER A 265 -10.59 10.76 10.47
CA SER A 265 -10.82 11.32 11.82
C SER A 265 -10.52 10.32 12.94
N GLY A 266 -10.46 9.03 12.63
CA GLY A 266 -10.07 7.96 13.55
C GLY A 266 -8.57 7.76 13.71
N GLY A 267 -7.73 8.56 13.03
CA GLY A 267 -6.28 8.42 13.03
C GLY A 267 -5.75 7.33 12.11
N ASP A 268 -6.58 6.84 11.17
CA ASP A 268 -6.20 5.79 10.23
C ASP A 268 -5.57 6.39 8.97
N PHE A 269 -4.62 5.68 8.36
CA PHE A 269 -4.12 5.99 7.03
C PHE A 269 -4.82 5.11 6.00
N ALA A 270 -5.54 5.70 5.05
CA ALA A 270 -6.34 4.95 4.08
C ALA A 270 -5.98 5.28 2.62
N ILE A 271 -6.20 4.28 1.76
CA ILE A 271 -6.11 4.39 0.31
C ILE A 271 -7.51 4.22 -0.25
N ASN A 272 -8.02 5.27 -0.90
CA ASN A 272 -9.35 5.29 -1.50
C ASN A 272 -9.25 5.34 -3.03
N LYS A 273 -10.10 4.58 -3.72
CA LYS A 273 -10.30 4.64 -5.17
C LYS A 273 -11.74 5.02 -5.45
N ASP A 274 -11.96 6.15 -6.11
CA ASP A 274 -13.30 6.64 -6.49
C ASP A 274 -14.31 6.66 -5.32
N GLY A 275 -13.84 7.07 -4.13
CA GLY A 275 -14.67 7.12 -2.92
C GLY A 275 -14.86 5.79 -2.18
N THR A 276 -14.30 4.69 -2.69
CA THR A 276 -14.30 3.38 -2.02
C THR A 276 -12.94 3.09 -1.40
N GLU A 277 -12.92 2.78 -0.10
CA GLU A 277 -11.70 2.40 0.60
C GLU A 277 -11.20 1.03 0.11
N ARG A 278 -9.91 0.96 -0.23
CA ARG A 278 -9.26 -0.27 -0.73
C ARG A 278 -8.36 -0.90 0.30
N ALA A 279 -7.64 -0.07 1.06
CA ALA A 279 -6.79 -0.51 2.15
C ALA A 279 -6.66 0.56 3.22
N ARG A 280 -6.38 0.15 4.46
CA ARG A 280 -6.10 1.06 5.57
C ARG A 280 -5.04 0.50 6.51
N ILE A 281 -4.27 1.37 7.14
CA ILE A 281 -3.62 1.10 8.43
C ILE A 281 -4.46 1.81 9.47
N ASP A 282 -5.12 1.04 10.33
CA ASP A 282 -5.94 1.64 11.39
C ASP A 282 -5.09 2.22 12.54
N SER A 283 -5.73 2.98 13.43
CA SER A 283 -5.06 3.58 14.60
C SER A 283 -4.49 2.56 15.59
N SER A 284 -4.84 1.27 15.47
CA SER A 284 -4.24 0.15 16.22
C SER A 284 -3.07 -0.51 15.49
N GLY A 285 -2.67 0.02 14.33
CA GLY A 285 -1.56 -0.46 13.51
C GLY A 285 -1.87 -1.68 12.65
N ARG A 286 -3.16 -1.99 12.39
CA ARG A 286 -3.55 -3.15 11.56
C ARG A 286 -3.74 -2.74 10.11
N LEU A 287 -3.15 -3.50 9.20
CA LEU A 287 -3.37 -3.40 7.76
C LEU A 287 -4.63 -4.18 7.36
N LEU A 288 -5.64 -3.49 6.86
CA LEU A 288 -6.86 -4.10 6.33
C LEU A 288 -6.94 -3.85 4.82
N VAL A 289 -7.29 -4.88 4.07
CA VAL A 289 -7.50 -4.81 2.61
C VAL A 289 -8.93 -5.24 2.31
N GLY A 290 -9.68 -4.38 1.60
CA GLY A 290 -11.06 -4.65 1.18
C GLY A 290 -12.14 -4.46 2.26
N THR A 291 -11.81 -3.92 3.43
CA THR A 291 -12.77 -3.48 4.46
C THR A 291 -12.32 -2.18 5.13
N SER A 292 -13.28 -1.38 5.59
CA SER A 292 -13.07 -0.18 6.40
C SER A 292 -13.39 -0.38 7.89
N THR A 293 -13.89 -1.56 8.27
CA THR A 293 -14.16 -1.92 9.66
C THR A 293 -13.42 -3.19 10.04
N ALA A 294 -12.73 -3.14 11.18
CA ALA A 294 -11.88 -4.24 11.66
C ALA A 294 -12.62 -5.23 12.58
N THR A 295 -13.74 -4.79 13.18
CA THR A 295 -14.23 -5.32 14.46
C THR A 295 -14.66 -6.78 14.44
N ASN A 296 -14.92 -7.36 13.26
CA ASN A 296 -15.45 -8.72 13.20
C ASN A 296 -14.46 -9.75 12.66
N ASN A 297 -13.32 -9.35 12.06
CA ASN A 297 -12.45 -10.30 11.33
C ASN A 297 -11.14 -10.64 12.03
N LEU A 298 -10.73 -9.88 13.05
CA LEU A 298 -9.48 -10.06 13.82
C LEU A 298 -9.79 -10.12 15.33
N ARG A 299 -9.10 -10.97 16.11
CA ARG A 299 -9.39 -11.21 17.55
C ARG A 299 -8.16 -11.45 18.47
N LEU A 300 -6.99 -11.77 17.93
CA LEU A 300 -5.75 -12.15 18.65
C LEU A 300 -4.61 -11.15 18.37
N ASP A 301 -4.94 -9.87 18.29
CA ASP A 301 -3.99 -8.81 17.89
C ASP A 301 -3.36 -9.05 16.50
N GLU A 302 -4.06 -9.76 15.60
CA GLU A 302 -3.59 -9.94 14.24
C GLU A 302 -3.45 -8.57 13.54
N LYS A 303 -2.33 -8.37 12.85
CA LYS A 303 -2.02 -7.09 12.19
C LYS A 303 -2.43 -7.02 10.73
N PHE A 304 -2.97 -8.09 10.15
CA PHE A 304 -3.33 -8.14 8.74
C PHE A 304 -4.65 -8.86 8.49
N ALA A 305 -5.54 -8.25 7.70
CA ALA A 305 -6.76 -8.88 7.21
C ALA A 305 -6.98 -8.61 5.71
N ILE A 306 -7.42 -9.64 5.00
CA ILE A 306 -7.92 -9.54 3.63
C ILE A 306 -9.40 -9.92 3.66
N VAL A 307 -10.26 -9.02 3.20
CA VAL A 307 -11.71 -9.17 3.25
C VAL A 307 -12.28 -8.87 1.88
N GLY A 308 -13.16 -9.73 1.38
CA GLY A 308 -13.95 -9.45 0.19
C GLY A 308 -15.42 -9.74 0.46
N THR A 309 -16.27 -8.83 -0.02
CA THR A 309 -17.73 -8.89 0.15
C THR A 309 -18.48 -9.12 -1.16
N SER A 310 -17.76 -9.22 -2.28
CA SER A 310 -18.33 -9.51 -3.59
C SER A 310 -18.52 -11.02 -3.80
N ALA A 311 -19.32 -11.39 -4.81
CA ALA A 311 -19.53 -12.79 -5.23
C ALA A 311 -18.31 -13.44 -5.93
N SER A 312 -17.10 -12.96 -5.65
CA SER A 312 -15.83 -13.50 -6.16
C SER A 312 -15.04 -14.17 -5.03
N TYR A 313 -13.90 -14.80 -5.33
CA TYR A 313 -13.05 -15.43 -4.32
C TYR A 313 -12.20 -14.39 -3.57
N PRO A 314 -12.47 -14.07 -2.29
CA PRO A 314 -11.54 -13.31 -1.46
C PRO A 314 -10.35 -14.21 -1.08
N GLY A 315 -9.14 -13.65 -1.00
CA GLY A 315 -7.99 -14.41 -0.54
C GLY A 315 -6.65 -13.79 -0.94
N MET A 316 -5.60 -14.60 -0.78
CA MET A 316 -4.22 -14.28 -1.11
C MET A 316 -3.67 -15.36 -2.05
N ALA A 317 -2.91 -14.95 -3.07
CA ALA A 317 -2.10 -15.85 -3.88
C ALA A 317 -0.62 -15.64 -3.53
N ILE A 318 0.13 -16.74 -3.39
CA ILE A 318 1.59 -16.72 -3.19
C ILE A 318 2.20 -17.52 -4.35
N THR A 319 2.81 -16.82 -5.31
CA THR A 319 3.23 -17.41 -6.60
C THR A 319 4.72 -17.16 -6.83
N GLY A 320 5.44 -18.19 -7.31
CA GLY A 320 6.86 -18.12 -7.63
C GLY A 320 7.13 -18.59 -9.05
N TYR A 321 7.93 -17.82 -9.80
CA TYR A 321 8.39 -18.16 -11.15
C TYR A 321 9.92 -18.33 -11.12
N THR A 322 10.40 -19.38 -10.45
CA THR A 322 11.82 -19.53 -10.06
C THR A 322 12.72 -20.10 -11.16
N GLY A 323 12.21 -20.25 -12.38
CA GLY A 323 12.97 -20.76 -13.53
C GLY A 323 13.31 -22.24 -13.37
N THR A 324 14.57 -22.62 -13.63
CA THR A 324 15.07 -24.01 -13.52
C THR A 324 15.73 -24.32 -12.17
N ALA A 325 15.77 -23.37 -11.25
CA ALA A 325 16.30 -23.61 -9.91
C ALA A 325 15.37 -24.54 -9.12
N THR A 326 15.90 -25.64 -8.59
CA THR A 326 15.10 -26.69 -7.92
C THR A 326 14.68 -26.32 -6.50
N ASP A 327 15.36 -25.36 -5.88
CA ASP A 327 15.31 -25.17 -4.43
C ASP A 327 14.45 -23.97 -3.98
N TYR A 328 14.00 -23.13 -4.92
CA TYR A 328 13.21 -21.94 -4.61
C TYR A 328 11.73 -22.17 -4.86
N SER A 329 10.90 -21.85 -3.86
CA SER A 329 9.45 -21.99 -3.92
C SER A 329 8.73 -20.91 -3.09
N PRO A 330 7.44 -20.64 -3.34
CA PRO A 330 6.60 -19.85 -2.45
C PRO A 330 6.57 -20.41 -1.02
N LEU A 331 6.63 -19.54 -0.01
CA LEU A 331 6.71 -19.92 1.39
C LEU A 331 5.63 -19.21 2.22
N ILE A 332 5.02 -19.95 3.15
CA ILE A 332 4.34 -19.42 4.32
C ILE A 332 5.18 -19.82 5.53
N GLU A 333 5.81 -18.84 6.17
CA GLU A 333 6.68 -19.07 7.32
C GLU A 333 5.98 -18.61 8.61
N ILE A 334 5.96 -19.49 9.62
CA ILE A 334 5.43 -19.17 10.95
C ILE A 334 6.53 -19.48 11.97
N GLN A 335 6.98 -18.44 12.66
CA GLN A 335 8.08 -18.53 13.62
C GLN A 335 7.59 -18.19 15.03
N ARG A 336 8.20 -18.83 16.03
CA ARG A 336 7.90 -18.63 17.44
C ARG A 336 9.22 -18.52 18.20
N SER A 337 9.38 -17.45 18.97
CA SER A 337 10.37 -17.37 20.05
C SER A 337 9.65 -17.15 21.38
N ARG A 338 10.30 -17.55 22.48
CA ARG A 338 9.90 -17.15 23.84
C ARG A 338 10.41 -15.77 24.25
N GLY A 339 11.18 -15.10 23.38
CA GLY A 339 11.68 -13.74 23.62
C GLY A 339 10.57 -12.71 23.57
N THR A 340 10.81 -11.53 24.16
CA THR A 340 9.81 -10.44 24.27
C THR A 340 10.13 -9.25 23.36
N SER A 341 11.15 -9.33 22.53
CA SER A 341 11.56 -8.27 21.60
C SER A 341 11.89 -8.85 20.23
N ASP A 342 11.72 -8.04 19.20
CA ASP A 342 12.14 -8.38 17.83
C ASP A 342 13.64 -8.74 17.80
N GLY A 343 14.00 -9.73 16.99
CA GLY A 343 15.34 -10.31 16.94
C GLY A 343 15.76 -11.18 18.13
N SER A 344 14.90 -11.39 19.15
CA SER A 344 15.19 -12.35 20.23
C SER A 344 14.93 -13.79 19.79
N TYR A 345 15.92 -14.66 19.98
CA TYR A 345 15.85 -16.10 19.67
C TYR A 345 15.80 -16.98 20.93
N THR A 346 15.09 -16.54 21.97
CA THR A 346 14.90 -17.37 23.17
C THR A 346 14.21 -18.67 22.78
N LYS A 347 14.84 -19.80 23.09
CA LYS A 347 14.40 -21.13 22.62
C LYS A 347 12.97 -21.45 23.08
N VAL A 348 12.25 -22.15 22.22
CA VAL A 348 10.97 -22.80 22.55
C VAL A 348 11.21 -24.12 23.27
N GLU A 349 10.25 -24.59 24.05
CA GLU A 349 10.32 -25.83 24.85
C GLU A 349 9.19 -26.79 24.48
N SER A 350 9.31 -28.06 24.91
CA SER A 350 8.28 -29.08 24.71
C SER A 350 6.88 -28.57 25.10
N GLY A 351 5.91 -28.76 24.21
CA GLY A 351 4.54 -28.29 24.37
C GLY A 351 4.25 -26.91 23.79
N ASP A 352 5.27 -26.10 23.44
CA ASP A 352 5.04 -24.80 22.80
C ASP A 352 4.41 -24.98 21.40
N CYS A 353 3.35 -24.23 21.11
CA CYS A 353 2.81 -24.13 19.76
C CYS A 353 3.67 -23.18 18.93
N LEU A 354 4.19 -23.67 17.80
CA LEU A 354 4.99 -22.87 16.86
C LEU A 354 4.10 -22.04 15.93
N GLY A 355 2.94 -22.58 15.55
CA GLY A 355 2.05 -21.96 14.59
C GLY A 355 0.77 -22.75 14.37
N LYS A 356 -0.25 -22.06 13.84
CA LYS A 356 -1.58 -22.61 13.59
C LYS A 356 -2.16 -22.09 12.29
N ILE A 357 -2.68 -23.01 11.47
CA ILE A 357 -3.61 -22.70 10.38
C ILE A 357 -5.03 -22.99 10.90
N MET A 358 -5.89 -21.98 10.93
CA MET A 358 -7.21 -22.07 11.54
C MET A 358 -8.33 -21.92 10.51
N PHE A 359 -9.33 -22.79 10.59
CA PHE A 359 -10.55 -22.75 9.79
C PHE A 359 -11.74 -22.41 10.68
N ARG A 360 -12.42 -21.30 10.38
CA ARG A 360 -13.54 -20.78 11.17
C ARG A 360 -14.75 -20.55 10.27
N GLY A 361 -15.93 -20.61 10.88
CA GLY A 361 -17.20 -20.28 10.23
C GLY A 361 -18.05 -19.43 11.16
N ALA A 362 -18.94 -18.62 10.60
CA ALA A 362 -19.92 -17.90 11.40
C ALA A 362 -21.02 -18.87 11.88
N ASP A 363 -21.36 -18.83 13.16
CA ASP A 363 -22.41 -19.66 13.77
C ASP A 363 -23.80 -18.99 13.79
N GLY A 364 -23.92 -17.81 13.15
CA GLY A 364 -25.11 -16.96 13.17
C GLY A 364 -25.05 -15.80 14.16
N SER A 365 -24.10 -15.82 15.09
CA SER A 365 -23.88 -14.75 16.09
C SER A 365 -22.42 -14.31 16.21
N SER A 366 -21.50 -15.23 15.98
CA SER A 366 -20.06 -15.05 16.15
C SER A 366 -19.28 -15.97 15.21
N TRP A 367 -17.95 -15.84 15.20
CA TRP A 367 -17.09 -16.80 14.53
C TRP A 367 -16.78 -17.98 15.45
N ALA A 368 -17.14 -19.20 15.03
CA ALA A 368 -16.77 -20.44 15.70
C ALA A 368 -15.52 -21.08 15.04
N SER A 369 -14.68 -21.73 15.85
CA SER A 369 -13.55 -22.52 15.34
C SER A 369 -14.04 -23.92 14.93
N GLY A 370 -13.92 -24.24 13.63
CA GLY A 370 -14.35 -25.53 13.08
C GLY A 370 -13.22 -26.56 13.02
N ALA A 371 -12.03 -26.14 12.61
CA ALA A 371 -10.86 -27.01 12.52
C ALA A 371 -9.55 -26.21 12.62
N TYR A 372 -8.46 -26.90 12.92
CA TYR A 372 -7.12 -26.33 12.81
C TYR A 372 -6.05 -27.37 12.52
N ILE A 373 -4.94 -26.90 11.95
CA ILE A 373 -3.68 -27.60 11.80
C ILE A 373 -2.63 -26.85 12.62
N GLU A 374 -1.94 -27.54 13.52
CA GLU A 374 -1.00 -26.94 14.46
C GLU A 374 0.35 -27.63 14.44
N ALA A 375 1.42 -26.86 14.60
CA ALA A 375 2.75 -27.36 14.89
C ALA A 375 3.09 -27.12 16.36
N PHE A 376 3.60 -28.13 17.05
CA PHE A 376 4.05 -28.05 18.43
C PHE A 376 5.45 -28.63 18.59
N VAL A 377 6.24 -28.04 19.48
CA VAL A 377 7.49 -28.66 19.94
C VAL A 377 7.14 -29.94 20.72
N ASP A 378 7.82 -31.02 20.37
CA ASP A 378 7.50 -32.39 20.78
C ASP A 378 8.76 -33.12 21.25
N GLY A 379 9.45 -32.53 22.23
CA GLY A 379 10.69 -33.07 22.79
C GLY A 379 11.57 -31.98 23.40
N ALA A 380 12.72 -32.37 23.92
CA ALA A 380 13.74 -31.42 24.36
C ALA A 380 14.33 -30.70 23.14
N THR A 381 14.53 -29.38 23.23
CA THR A 381 15.10 -28.56 22.15
C THR A 381 16.56 -28.22 22.44
N SER A 382 17.36 -28.12 21.38
CA SER A 382 18.73 -27.63 21.43
C SER A 382 19.10 -26.84 20.17
N ALA A 383 20.34 -26.36 20.07
CA ALA A 383 20.77 -25.57 18.91
C ALA A 383 20.74 -26.43 17.64
N GLY A 384 19.89 -26.06 16.67
CA GLY A 384 19.70 -26.82 15.42
C GLY A 384 18.82 -28.06 15.56
N ASP A 385 18.23 -28.31 16.73
CA ASP A 385 17.36 -29.46 16.99
C ASP A 385 16.02 -29.01 17.55
N LEU A 386 14.96 -29.23 16.74
CA LEU A 386 13.60 -28.79 17.04
C LEU A 386 12.61 -29.92 16.73
N PRO A 387 12.54 -30.98 17.56
CA PRO A 387 11.57 -32.05 17.38
C PRO A 387 10.15 -31.45 17.40
N THR A 388 9.40 -31.66 16.32
CA THR A 388 8.11 -30.99 16.10
C THR A 388 7.06 -31.99 15.68
N ARG A 389 5.87 -31.90 16.27
CA ARG A 389 4.67 -32.64 15.83
C ARG A 389 3.68 -31.75 15.11
N LEU A 390 2.96 -32.31 14.13
CA LEU A 390 1.80 -31.70 13.49
C LEU A 390 0.51 -32.33 14.02
N VAL A 391 -0.51 -31.52 14.30
CA VAL A 391 -1.82 -31.98 14.78
C VAL A 391 -2.94 -31.43 13.92
N PHE A 392 -3.87 -32.31 13.57
CA PHE A 392 -5.10 -32.02 12.85
C PHE A 392 -6.28 -32.23 13.78
N SER A 393 -7.12 -31.21 13.94
CA SER A 393 -8.28 -31.23 14.83
C SER A 393 -9.55 -30.78 14.12
N THR A 394 -10.68 -31.37 14.50
CA THR A 394 -12.02 -31.02 14.00
C THR A 394 -13.03 -30.95 15.14
N THR A 395 -14.04 -30.10 15.00
CA THR A 395 -15.18 -30.02 15.91
C THR A 395 -16.21 -31.09 15.52
N ALA A 396 -16.61 -31.93 16.48
CA ALA A 396 -17.71 -32.87 16.28
C ALA A 396 -19.06 -32.14 16.21
N ASP A 397 -20.06 -32.76 15.60
CA ASP A 397 -21.43 -32.26 15.67
C ASP A 397 -21.88 -32.13 17.14
N GLY A 398 -22.54 -31.01 17.47
CA GLY A 398 -22.92 -30.64 18.83
C GLY A 398 -21.79 -30.20 19.77
N ALA A 399 -20.51 -30.26 19.36
CA ALA A 399 -19.39 -29.81 20.19
C ALA A 399 -19.10 -28.31 20.00
N SER A 400 -18.57 -27.66 21.05
CA SER A 400 -18.24 -26.23 21.03
C SER A 400 -16.79 -25.91 20.67
N SER A 401 -15.93 -26.92 20.48
CA SER A 401 -14.52 -26.72 20.15
C SER A 401 -13.91 -27.91 19.41
N PRO A 402 -12.87 -27.71 18.56
CA PRO A 402 -12.19 -28.80 17.90
C PRO A 402 -11.45 -29.71 18.89
N THR A 403 -11.40 -31.00 18.58
CA THR A 403 -10.59 -32.01 19.29
C THR A 403 -9.62 -32.67 18.32
N THR A 404 -8.45 -33.11 18.81
CA THR A 404 -7.45 -33.82 17.99
C THR A 404 -8.02 -35.07 17.33
N ARG A 405 -7.80 -35.20 16.03
CA ARG A 405 -8.20 -36.38 15.24
C ARG A 405 -7.01 -37.11 14.67
N MET A 406 -5.96 -36.38 14.27
CA MET A 406 -4.73 -36.95 13.76
C MET A 406 -3.53 -36.20 14.32
N THR A 407 -2.46 -36.91 14.64
CA THR A 407 -1.16 -36.35 15.05
C THR A 407 -0.05 -37.00 14.25
N ILE A 408 0.86 -36.20 13.67
CA ILE A 408 2.13 -36.64 13.13
C ILE A 408 3.22 -36.25 14.14
N LYS A 409 3.75 -37.17 14.95
CA LYS A 409 4.78 -36.83 15.97
C LYS A 409 6.20 -36.75 15.41
N ASN A 410 7.11 -36.16 16.17
CA ASN A 410 8.47 -35.76 15.77
C ASN A 410 9.34 -36.79 15.02
N GLY A 411 9.26 -38.09 15.30
CA GLY A 411 9.96 -39.15 14.55
C GLY A 411 9.18 -39.82 13.40
N GLY A 412 8.07 -39.25 12.89
CA GLY A 412 7.16 -39.89 11.92
C GLY A 412 5.74 -40.39 12.29
N GLU A 413 5.31 -40.65 13.56
CA GLU A 413 3.99 -41.31 13.79
C GLU A 413 2.81 -40.46 13.40
N VAL A 414 2.02 -40.95 12.44
CA VAL A 414 0.62 -40.66 12.20
C VAL A 414 -0.26 -41.51 13.13
N CYS A 415 -0.74 -40.90 14.21
CA CYS A 415 -1.83 -41.42 15.03
C CYS A 415 -3.17 -40.88 14.50
N ILE A 416 -4.19 -41.73 14.29
CA ILE A 416 -5.55 -41.31 13.90
C ILE A 416 -6.55 -41.87 14.92
N GLY A 417 -7.39 -41.01 15.50
CA GLY A 417 -8.43 -41.38 16.47
C GLY A 417 -7.92 -41.79 17.87
N THR A 418 -6.61 -41.74 18.09
CA THR A 418 -5.92 -42.02 19.36
C THR A 418 -4.75 -41.06 19.56
N THR A 419 -4.44 -40.73 20.81
CA THR A 419 -3.24 -39.99 21.23
C THR A 419 -2.09 -40.94 21.60
N ASP A 420 -2.43 -42.17 21.95
CA ASP A 420 -1.50 -43.19 22.39
C ASP A 420 -0.91 -43.90 21.19
N VAL A 421 0.42 -43.92 21.16
CA VAL A 421 1.20 -44.75 20.23
C VAL A 421 1.10 -46.16 20.79
N HIS A 422 0.21 -46.99 20.23
CA HIS A 422 -0.13 -48.28 20.83
C HIS A 422 1.03 -49.31 20.80
N VAL A 423 2.18 -48.99 20.20
CA VAL A 423 3.44 -49.72 20.37
C VAL A 423 4.59 -48.74 20.08
N ALA A 424 5.64 -48.70 20.91
CA ALA A 424 6.75 -47.73 20.90
C ALA A 424 7.62 -47.66 19.62
N ASN A 425 7.17 -48.24 18.51
CA ASN A 425 7.72 -48.05 17.18
C ASN A 425 6.56 -47.86 16.18
N ARG A 426 6.16 -46.61 15.93
CA ARG A 426 6.40 -46.10 14.58
C ARG A 426 5.29 -46.08 13.48
N ASN A 427 4.04 -46.60 13.63
CA ASN A 427 2.75 -46.19 12.95
C ASN A 427 1.70 -47.21 12.46
N ALA A 428 0.44 -46.79 12.57
CA ALA A 428 -0.64 -47.16 11.66
C ALA A 428 -0.24 -46.88 10.18
N LEU A 429 -0.17 -47.97 9.40
CA LEU A 429 0.30 -48.13 8.00
C LEU A 429 1.84 -47.93 7.83
N GLU A 430 2.57 -49.06 7.87
CA GLU A 430 3.98 -49.41 8.26
C GLU A 430 5.29 -48.81 7.66
N ASN A 431 6.46 -49.08 8.33
CA ASN A 431 7.63 -49.91 7.82
C ASN A 431 8.92 -49.88 8.73
N ALA A 432 9.49 -51.04 9.15
CA ALA A 432 10.95 -51.34 9.16
C ALA A 432 11.34 -52.77 9.67
N THR A 433 12.23 -53.45 8.92
CA THR A 433 12.91 -54.76 9.17
C THR A 433 12.04 -56.03 9.26
N THR A 434 10.72 -55.91 9.46
CA THR A 434 9.71 -56.98 9.39
C THR A 434 8.36 -56.37 8.96
N GLY A 435 7.94 -56.43 7.69
CA GLY A 435 6.80 -55.64 7.14
C GLY A 435 5.37 -56.18 7.38
N GLN A 436 4.79 -55.99 8.56
CA GLN A 436 3.38 -56.31 8.89
C GLN A 436 2.29 -55.19 8.85
N LEU A 437 1.48 -55.11 7.79
CA LEU A 437 0.36 -54.16 7.69
C LEU A 437 -0.83 -54.55 8.58
N THR A 438 -0.96 -53.92 9.76
CA THR A 438 -2.02 -54.29 10.71
C THR A 438 -3.33 -53.51 10.51
N PHE A 439 -4.41 -54.21 10.14
CA PHE A 439 -5.80 -53.72 10.26
C PHE A 439 -6.39 -54.18 11.59
N ARG A 440 -6.88 -53.25 12.43
CA ARG A 440 -7.47 -53.56 13.74
C ARG A 440 -8.86 -52.91 13.87
N HIS A 441 -9.87 -53.67 14.26
CA HIS A 441 -11.19 -53.17 14.65
C HIS A 441 -11.37 -53.34 16.16
N SER A 442 -11.52 -52.25 16.92
CA SER A 442 -11.51 -52.25 18.40
C SER A 442 -12.90 -52.23 19.04
N GLY A 443 -13.98 -52.43 18.27
CA GLY A 443 -15.34 -52.47 18.80
C GLY A 443 -15.81 -53.87 19.20
N THR A 444 -15.96 -54.12 20.51
CA THR A 444 -16.62 -55.28 21.16
C THR A 444 -15.98 -56.67 20.97
N THR A 445 -16.28 -57.57 21.93
CA THR A 445 -15.79 -58.94 22.19
C THR A 445 -15.94 -59.95 21.03
N ALA A 446 -16.02 -59.51 19.78
CA ALA A 446 -16.23 -60.35 18.59
C ALA A 446 -15.45 -59.87 17.34
N GLY A 447 -14.30 -59.22 17.50
CA GLY A 447 -13.38 -58.94 16.38
C GLY A 447 -12.62 -60.20 15.95
N ARG A 448 -13.25 -61.05 15.12
CA ARG A 448 -12.79 -62.45 14.88
C ARG A 448 -11.50 -62.63 14.07
N TYR A 449 -11.01 -61.62 13.34
CA TYR A 449 -9.74 -61.75 12.62
C TYR A 449 -8.89 -60.48 12.75
N ASN A 450 -7.67 -60.67 13.19
CA ASN A 450 -6.72 -59.69 13.66
C ASN A 450 -5.37 -60.03 13.03
N ILE A 451 -4.74 -59.04 12.40
CA ILE A 451 -3.39 -59.10 11.79
C ILE A 451 -3.41 -59.62 10.34
N VAL A 452 -3.15 -58.72 9.39
CA VAL A 452 -2.65 -59.01 8.03
C VAL A 452 -1.15 -58.72 8.03
N GLY A 453 -0.38 -59.50 8.75
CA GLY A 453 1.03 -59.18 8.98
C GLY A 453 1.96 -59.98 8.07
N MET A 454 2.84 -59.33 7.29
CA MET A 454 4.02 -59.96 6.68
C MET A 454 5.25 -59.92 7.60
N ASN A 455 5.70 -61.06 8.16
CA ASN A 455 6.93 -61.05 8.99
C ASN A 455 8.22 -61.03 8.13
N SER A 456 9.40 -61.07 8.75
CA SER A 456 10.73 -61.10 8.08
C SER A 456 10.96 -62.29 7.13
N GLY A 457 10.05 -63.26 7.10
CA GLY A 457 10.01 -64.38 6.17
C GLY A 457 8.74 -64.41 5.31
N SER A 458 8.11 -63.24 5.07
CA SER A 458 7.08 -62.94 4.06
C SER A 458 5.86 -63.89 4.03
N ALA A 459 5.17 -64.07 5.16
CA ALA A 459 3.90 -64.80 5.22
C ALA A 459 2.68 -63.85 5.33
N PHE A 460 1.57 -64.07 4.60
CA PHE A 460 0.29 -63.40 4.89
C PHE A 460 -0.48 -64.21 5.93
N ILE A 461 -0.73 -63.66 7.10
CA ILE A 461 -1.42 -64.34 8.21
C ILE A 461 -2.83 -63.77 8.37
N VAL A 462 -3.80 -64.61 8.74
CA VAL A 462 -5.12 -64.22 9.25
C VAL A 462 -5.35 -65.03 10.52
N SER A 463 -5.21 -64.39 11.68
CA SER A 463 -5.32 -65.04 13.00
C SER A 463 -6.38 -64.37 13.87
N ASP A 464 -6.87 -65.05 14.90
CA ASP A 464 -7.65 -64.40 15.95
C ASP A 464 -6.80 -63.43 16.80
N SER A 465 -7.45 -62.64 17.66
CA SER A 465 -6.76 -61.69 18.54
C SER A 465 -5.84 -62.32 19.60
N SER A 466 -5.95 -63.63 19.82
CA SER A 466 -5.13 -64.42 20.75
C SER A 466 -3.93 -65.08 20.08
N GLY A 467 -3.79 -64.97 18.75
CA GLY A 467 -2.68 -65.55 17.98
C GLY A 467 -2.70 -67.07 17.91
N GLY A 468 -3.81 -67.73 18.29
CA GLY A 468 -3.88 -69.18 18.49
C GLY A 468 -4.54 -69.94 17.33
N THR A 469 -5.43 -69.30 16.57
CA THR A 469 -6.23 -69.97 15.53
C THR A 469 -6.30 -69.11 14.27
N GLY A 470 -6.06 -69.71 13.09
CA GLY A 470 -6.01 -68.95 11.83
C GLY A 470 -5.38 -69.69 10.64
N VAL A 471 -5.24 -68.97 9.53
CA VAL A 471 -4.56 -69.41 8.30
C VAL A 471 -3.33 -68.54 8.02
N GLN A 472 -2.30 -69.14 7.43
CA GLN A 472 -1.12 -68.42 6.96
C GLN A 472 -0.70 -68.86 5.55
N LEU A 473 -0.31 -67.91 4.71
CA LEU A 473 0.31 -68.14 3.41
C LEU A 473 1.80 -67.87 3.56
N ALA A 474 2.66 -68.88 3.48
CA ALA A 474 4.11 -68.71 3.59
C ALA A 474 4.70 -67.93 2.40
N TYR A 475 5.95 -67.45 2.51
CA TYR A 475 6.62 -66.76 1.40
C TYR A 475 6.73 -67.64 0.16
N SER A 476 6.33 -67.09 -0.99
CA SER A 476 6.18 -67.82 -2.25
C SER A 476 5.22 -69.02 -2.18
N GLY A 477 4.46 -69.16 -1.09
CA GLY A 477 3.40 -70.13 -0.97
C GLY A 477 2.28 -69.81 -1.96
N THR A 478 1.71 -70.86 -2.56
CA THR A 478 0.56 -70.74 -3.46
C THR A 478 -0.75 -71.21 -2.82
N SER A 479 -0.72 -71.64 -1.55
CA SER A 479 -1.88 -72.10 -0.79
C SER A 479 -1.80 -71.74 0.69
N TRP A 480 -2.96 -71.63 1.32
CA TRP A 480 -3.08 -71.46 2.76
C TRP A 480 -2.56 -72.68 3.53
N SER A 481 -2.00 -72.44 4.70
CA SER A 481 -1.64 -73.45 5.69
C SER A 481 -2.32 -73.16 7.02
N THR A 482 -2.70 -74.20 7.73
CA THR A 482 -3.36 -74.15 9.04
C THR A 482 -2.46 -74.80 10.10
N LEU A 483 -2.66 -74.44 11.37
CA LEU A 483 -2.01 -75.10 12.50
C LEU A 483 -2.57 -76.53 12.63
N SER A 484 -1.72 -77.55 12.45
CA SER A 484 -2.15 -78.97 12.50
C SER A 484 -1.30 -79.84 13.44
N ASP A 485 -0.43 -79.23 14.24
CA ASP A 485 0.42 -79.93 15.21
C ASP A 485 -0.45 -80.56 16.32
N GLU A 486 -0.21 -81.83 16.63
CA GLU A 486 -1.01 -82.63 17.58
C GLU A 486 -1.04 -82.00 18.98
N ARG A 487 0.02 -81.28 19.38
CA ARG A 487 0.11 -80.61 20.70
C ARG A 487 -0.94 -79.52 20.91
N PHE A 488 -1.57 -79.06 19.83
CA PHE A 488 -2.60 -78.01 19.85
C PHE A 488 -4.01 -78.57 19.64
N LYS A 489 -4.20 -79.89 19.75
CA LYS A 489 -5.50 -80.56 19.54
C LYS A 489 -5.90 -81.37 20.78
N THR A 490 -7.19 -81.44 21.04
CA THR A 490 -7.82 -82.31 22.06
C THR A 490 -8.96 -83.10 21.40
N ASP A 491 -9.51 -84.10 22.09
CA ASP A 491 -10.72 -84.83 21.67
C ASP A 491 -10.62 -85.45 20.25
N LEU A 492 -9.50 -86.16 19.97
CA LEU A 492 -9.25 -86.77 18.68
C LEU A 492 -10.00 -88.11 18.53
N GLU A 493 -10.95 -88.16 17.59
CA GLU A 493 -11.71 -89.36 17.24
C GLU A 493 -11.52 -89.76 15.76
N PRO A 494 -11.52 -91.06 15.41
CA PRO A 494 -11.48 -91.49 14.02
C PRO A 494 -12.74 -91.08 13.24
N ILE A 495 -12.57 -90.70 11.96
CA ILE A 495 -13.72 -90.51 11.07
C ILE A 495 -14.22 -91.89 10.62
N GLU A 496 -15.36 -92.31 11.14
CA GLU A 496 -16.02 -93.56 10.78
C GLU A 496 -16.95 -93.41 9.56
N SER A 497 -17.15 -94.52 8.84
CA SER A 497 -18.04 -94.62 7.68
C SER A 497 -17.70 -93.65 6.55
N GLY A 498 -16.40 -93.37 6.38
CA GLY A 498 -15.90 -92.39 5.41
C GLY A 498 -16.40 -92.67 4.00
N LEU A 499 -16.38 -93.92 3.55
CA LEU A 499 -16.80 -94.29 2.19
C LEU A 499 -18.29 -94.03 1.96
N SER A 500 -19.14 -94.35 2.94
CA SER A 500 -20.58 -94.09 2.87
C SER A 500 -20.89 -92.60 2.91
N LYS A 501 -20.16 -91.83 3.73
CA LYS A 501 -20.28 -90.37 3.83
C LYS A 501 -19.88 -89.69 2.53
N VAL A 502 -18.76 -90.08 1.91
CA VAL A 502 -18.33 -89.55 0.60
C VAL A 502 -19.31 -89.91 -0.51
N ALA A 503 -19.88 -91.11 -0.50
CA ALA A 503 -20.86 -91.53 -1.49
C ALA A 503 -22.16 -90.70 -1.47
N ALA A 504 -22.49 -90.07 -0.35
CA ALA A 504 -23.64 -89.18 -0.21
C ALA A 504 -23.40 -87.76 -0.77
N LEU A 505 -22.14 -87.37 -1.02
CA LEU A 505 -21.78 -86.04 -1.48
C LEU A 505 -21.97 -85.88 -2.99
N ARG A 506 -22.59 -84.77 -3.42
CA ARG A 506 -22.63 -84.40 -4.84
C ARG A 506 -21.38 -83.63 -5.24
N ALA A 507 -20.51 -84.27 -6.01
CA ALA A 507 -19.37 -83.62 -6.69
C ALA A 507 -19.82 -83.05 -8.05
N LEU A 508 -19.97 -81.73 -8.13
CA LEU A 508 -20.56 -81.05 -9.28
C LEU A 508 -19.55 -80.09 -9.94
N THR A 509 -19.82 -79.68 -11.17
CA THR A 509 -19.12 -78.55 -11.80
C THR A 509 -20.16 -77.55 -12.28
N GLY A 510 -19.95 -76.26 -12.01
CA GLY A 510 -20.92 -75.22 -12.33
C GLY A 510 -20.30 -73.84 -12.36
N ARG A 511 -21.12 -72.80 -12.26
CA ARG A 511 -20.69 -71.39 -12.14
C ARG A 511 -21.39 -70.76 -10.95
N LEU A 512 -20.77 -69.78 -10.32
CA LEU A 512 -21.49 -68.96 -9.33
C LEU A 512 -22.37 -67.97 -10.09
N VAL A 513 -23.60 -67.77 -9.61
CA VAL A 513 -24.58 -66.87 -10.25
C VAL A 513 -24.07 -65.42 -10.32
N THR A 514 -23.16 -65.04 -9.42
CA THR A 514 -22.60 -63.68 -9.28
C THR A 514 -21.13 -63.58 -9.70
N ASP A 515 -20.54 -64.59 -10.36
CA ASP A 515 -19.14 -64.51 -10.82
C ASP A 515 -19.06 -63.65 -12.09
N PRO A 516 -18.47 -62.44 -12.03
CA PRO A 516 -18.38 -61.55 -13.19
C PRO A 516 -17.46 -62.10 -14.29
N GLU A 517 -16.57 -63.06 -13.97
CA GLU A 517 -15.72 -63.74 -14.95
C GLU A 517 -16.40 -64.97 -15.56
N ASP A 518 -17.62 -65.30 -15.11
CA ASP A 518 -18.40 -66.46 -15.52
C ASP A 518 -17.58 -67.77 -15.45
N LYS A 519 -16.68 -67.93 -14.47
CA LYS A 519 -15.74 -69.06 -14.49
C LYS A 519 -16.42 -70.36 -14.06
N ARG A 520 -16.23 -71.44 -14.83
CA ARG A 520 -16.66 -72.79 -14.43
C ARG A 520 -15.71 -73.38 -13.39
N ARG A 521 -16.25 -73.90 -12.29
CA ARG A 521 -15.52 -74.40 -11.12
C ARG A 521 -16.09 -75.74 -10.66
N SER A 522 -15.27 -76.53 -9.96
CA SER A 522 -15.72 -77.74 -9.26
C SER A 522 -16.29 -77.37 -7.89
N PHE A 523 -17.34 -78.06 -7.48
CA PHE A 523 -18.08 -77.79 -6.25
C PHE A 523 -18.43 -79.06 -5.48
N LEU A 524 -18.46 -78.92 -4.17
CA LEU A 524 -19.32 -79.64 -3.27
C LEU A 524 -20.44 -78.70 -2.80
N ILE A 525 -21.60 -79.26 -2.45
CA ILE A 525 -22.72 -78.49 -1.94
C ILE A 525 -22.64 -78.43 -0.41
N ALA A 526 -22.59 -77.24 0.16
CA ALA A 526 -22.41 -77.03 1.60
C ALA A 526 -23.47 -77.77 2.44
N GLN A 527 -24.72 -77.85 1.95
CA GLN A 527 -25.80 -78.59 2.62
C GLN A 527 -25.57 -80.11 2.65
N ASP A 528 -24.98 -80.68 1.60
CA ASP A 528 -24.67 -82.12 1.56
C ASP A 528 -23.51 -82.43 2.51
N VAL A 529 -22.50 -81.55 2.53
CA VAL A 529 -21.37 -81.68 3.44
C VAL A 529 -21.82 -81.53 4.88
N ASP A 530 -22.74 -80.59 5.17
CA ASP A 530 -23.25 -80.38 6.52
C ASP A 530 -23.93 -81.64 7.11
N ALA A 531 -24.59 -82.42 6.26
CA ALA A 531 -25.28 -83.64 6.68
C ALA A 531 -24.32 -84.78 7.09
N VAL A 532 -23.07 -84.79 6.60
CA VAL A 532 -22.13 -85.91 6.79
C VAL A 532 -20.82 -85.53 7.48
N LEU A 533 -20.45 -84.25 7.44
CA LEU A 533 -19.24 -83.65 7.99
C LEU A 533 -19.52 -82.18 8.38
N PRO A 534 -20.39 -81.95 9.39
CA PRO A 534 -20.83 -80.60 9.79
C PRO A 534 -19.68 -79.69 10.21
N GLU A 535 -18.57 -80.24 10.70
CA GLU A 535 -17.37 -79.52 11.10
C GLU A 535 -16.65 -78.79 9.94
N ALA A 536 -16.90 -79.19 8.69
CA ALA A 536 -16.32 -78.53 7.52
C ALA A 536 -17.14 -77.33 7.02
N VAL A 537 -18.31 -77.05 7.60
CA VAL A 537 -19.27 -76.03 7.12
C VAL A 537 -19.33 -74.85 8.09
N ASP A 538 -19.05 -73.65 7.57
CA ASP A 538 -19.26 -72.41 8.29
C ASP A 538 -20.72 -71.97 8.19
N LYS A 539 -21.36 -71.86 9.35
CA LYS A 539 -22.78 -71.49 9.54
C LYS A 539 -22.97 -70.10 10.14
N THR A 540 -21.91 -69.29 10.16
CA THR A 540 -21.93 -67.95 10.78
C THR A 540 -22.92 -67.00 10.10
N ASP A 541 -23.08 -67.11 8.78
CA ASP A 541 -24.19 -66.49 8.04
C ASP A 541 -25.26 -67.55 7.72
N PRO A 542 -26.41 -67.54 8.42
CA PRO A 542 -27.49 -68.48 8.16
C PRO A 542 -28.07 -68.37 6.74
N GLY A 543 -27.89 -67.22 6.07
CA GLY A 543 -28.35 -66.97 4.70
C GLY A 543 -27.42 -67.56 3.62
N ALA A 544 -26.17 -67.90 3.98
CA ALA A 544 -25.16 -68.38 3.04
C ALA A 544 -24.14 -69.29 3.74
N LEU A 545 -24.41 -70.60 3.72
CA LEU A 545 -23.45 -71.60 4.21
C LEU A 545 -22.16 -71.56 3.36
N ALA A 546 -21.02 -71.52 4.02
CA ALA A 546 -19.71 -71.58 3.38
C ALA A 546 -19.01 -72.91 3.70
N LEU A 547 -18.15 -73.37 2.79
CA LEU A 547 -17.47 -74.65 2.92
C LEU A 547 -15.95 -74.47 3.05
N SER A 548 -15.38 -75.05 4.09
CA SER A 548 -13.94 -75.19 4.27
C SER A 548 -13.45 -76.43 3.52
N TYR A 549 -13.19 -76.29 2.21
CA TYR A 549 -12.81 -77.41 1.34
C TYR A 549 -11.60 -78.22 1.83
N THR A 550 -10.66 -77.59 2.55
CA THR A 550 -9.52 -78.26 3.16
C THR A 550 -9.91 -79.28 4.22
N GLU A 551 -10.99 -79.01 4.97
CA GLU A 551 -11.47 -79.89 6.05
C GLU A 551 -12.19 -81.14 5.52
N VAL A 552 -12.46 -81.20 4.21
CA VAL A 552 -13.01 -82.41 3.56
C VAL A 552 -11.91 -83.44 3.29
N VAL A 553 -10.63 -83.04 3.24
CA VAL A 553 -9.51 -83.93 2.92
C VAL A 553 -9.37 -85.10 3.91
N PRO A 554 -9.45 -84.92 5.24
CA PRO A 554 -9.45 -86.03 6.21
C PRO A 554 -10.56 -87.07 5.95
N LEU A 555 -11.76 -86.64 5.57
CA LEU A 555 -12.86 -87.54 5.22
C LEU A 555 -12.53 -88.39 3.99
N LEU A 556 -11.92 -87.79 2.96
CA LEU A 556 -11.47 -88.52 1.78
C LEU A 556 -10.38 -89.56 2.12
N VAL A 557 -9.46 -89.22 3.03
CA VAL A 557 -8.44 -90.16 3.53
C VAL A 557 -9.09 -91.35 4.25
N ALA A 558 -10.09 -91.11 5.10
CA ALA A 558 -10.83 -92.17 5.77
C ALA A 558 -11.59 -93.08 4.78
N ALA A 559 -12.29 -92.48 3.82
CA ALA A 559 -12.99 -93.22 2.76
C ALA A 559 -12.04 -94.07 1.90
N LEU A 560 -10.84 -93.56 1.60
CA LEU A 560 -9.83 -94.28 0.82
C LEU A 560 -9.26 -95.47 1.60
N LYS A 561 -9.03 -95.32 2.91
CA LYS A 561 -8.61 -96.42 3.79
C LYS A 561 -9.67 -97.52 3.83
N GLU A 562 -10.93 -97.17 4.02
CA GLU A 562 -12.05 -98.13 4.01
C GLU A 562 -12.21 -98.82 2.64
N SER A 563 -12.07 -98.05 1.53
CA SER A 563 -12.12 -98.61 0.18
C SER A 563 -10.98 -99.60 -0.07
N LYS A 564 -9.75 -99.27 0.37
CA LYS A 564 -8.59 -100.15 0.26
C LYS A 564 -8.81 -101.44 1.03
N GLU A 565 -9.28 -101.36 2.28
CA GLU A 565 -9.57 -102.55 3.10
C GLU A 565 -10.62 -103.44 2.42
N ARG A 566 -11.67 -102.85 1.83
CA ARG A 566 -12.67 -103.60 1.10
C ARG A 566 -12.14 -104.23 -0.18
N ILE A 567 -11.23 -103.55 -0.89
CA ILE A 567 -10.52 -104.12 -2.05
C ILE A 567 -9.66 -105.30 -1.61
N GLU A 568 -8.85 -105.18 -0.56
CA GLU A 568 -8.02 -106.29 -0.04
C GLU A 568 -8.89 -107.49 0.37
N GLN A 569 -10.04 -107.25 1.00
CA GLN A 569 -11.01 -108.30 1.33
C GLN A 569 -11.62 -108.95 0.08
N LEU A 570 -11.88 -108.18 -0.98
CA LEU A 570 -12.40 -108.71 -2.25
C LEU A 570 -11.32 -109.48 -3.01
N GLU A 571 -10.09 -108.98 -3.06
CA GLU A 571 -8.93 -109.67 -3.66
C GLU A 571 -8.66 -111.00 -2.95
N ALA A 572 -8.71 -111.02 -1.62
CA ALA A 572 -8.58 -112.27 -0.85
C ALA A 572 -9.71 -113.27 -1.17
N LYS A 573 -10.95 -112.78 -1.36
CA LYS A 573 -12.08 -113.62 -1.78
C LYS A 573 -11.94 -114.11 -3.22
N VAL A 574 -11.46 -113.28 -4.13
CA VAL A 574 -11.20 -113.67 -5.53
C VAL A 574 -10.08 -114.72 -5.58
N ALA A 575 -8.97 -114.51 -4.88
CA ALA A 575 -7.90 -115.49 -4.78
C ALA A 575 -8.39 -116.82 -4.18
N ALA A 576 -9.29 -116.78 -3.19
CA ALA A 576 -9.93 -117.98 -2.63
C ALA A 576 -10.89 -118.67 -3.60
N LEU A 577 -11.55 -117.93 -4.50
CA LEU A 577 -12.43 -118.47 -5.54
C LEU A 577 -11.67 -119.00 -6.76
N GLU A 578 -10.52 -118.41 -7.10
CA GLU A 578 -9.64 -118.86 -8.20
C GLU A 578 -8.81 -120.09 -7.82
N SER A 579 -8.66 -120.37 -6.52
CA SER A 579 -7.99 -121.56 -5.98
C SER A 579 -8.94 -122.71 -5.63
N ALA A 580 -10.24 -122.53 -5.85
CA ALA A 580 -11.30 -123.53 -5.74
C ALA A 580 -11.75 -124.01 -7.13
#